data_AF-A0A352RU13-F1
#
_entry.id   AF-A0A352RU13-F1
#
_cell.length_a   1.000
_cell.length_b   1.000
_cell.length_c   1.000
_cell.angle_alpha   90.00
_cell.angle_beta   90.00
_cell.angle_gamma   90.00
#
_symmetry.space_group_name_H-M   'P 1'
#
loop_
_entity.id
_entity.type
_entity.pdbx_description
1 polymer ?
#
loop_
_entity_poly.entity_id
_entity_poly.type
_entity_poly.pdbx_seq_one_letter_code
_entity_poly.pdbx_strand_id
1 'polypeptide(L)'
;MSVDAREMLHFAADIAGAAMGEVAYRSSISRSYYAAYHAAYAWHTALPVPGSAGSRRTGRHETLVNQLYQPGVKRSHFAYWQSIALARMLNRNRLLRVEADYYVDAVVERGKMMEALANSTAIVERCT
;
A
#
# COMPACT_ATOMS: atom_id res chain seq x y z
N MET A 1 -17.53 13.67 3.24
CA MET A 1 -17.23 12.45 4.01
C MET A 1 -15.98 11.84 3.40
N SER A 2 -14.88 11.75 4.16
CA SER A 2 -13.67 11.05 3.70
C SER A 2 -13.74 9.61 4.18
N VAL A 3 -13.56 8.65 3.28
CA VAL A 3 -13.43 7.23 3.63
C VAL A 3 -12.07 7.02 4.28
N ASP A 4 -12.02 6.37 5.44
CA ASP A 4 -10.75 6.06 6.12
C ASP A 4 -10.08 4.80 5.54
N ALA A 5 -8.80 4.60 5.86
CA ALA A 5 -8.02 3.47 5.35
C ALA A 5 -8.55 2.10 5.83
N ARG A 6 -9.14 2.01 7.01
CA ARG A 6 -9.72 0.78 7.56
C ARG A 6 -11.02 0.43 6.85
N GLU A 7 -11.88 1.41 6.58
CA GLU A 7 -13.09 1.22 5.79
C GLU A 7 -12.76 0.68 4.40
N MET A 8 -11.75 1.24 3.73
CA MET A 8 -11.28 0.71 2.43
C MET A 8 -10.76 -0.71 2.53
N LEU A 9 -10.05 -1.05 3.61
CA LEU A 9 -9.51 -2.40 3.82
C LEU A 9 -10.62 -3.41 4.09
N HIS A 10 -11.59 -3.08 4.93
CA HIS A 10 -12.75 -3.93 5.20
C HIS A 10 -13.51 -4.21 3.90
N PHE A 11 -13.77 -3.17 3.10
CA PHE A 11 -14.44 -3.37 1.81
C PHE A 11 -13.62 -4.25 0.85
N ALA A 12 -12.29 -4.11 0.83
CA ALA A 12 -11.43 -4.99 0.05
C ALA A 12 -11.49 -6.45 0.52
N ALA A 13 -11.61 -6.68 1.83
CA ALA A 13 -11.79 -8.00 2.43
C ALA A 13 -13.16 -8.59 2.09
N ASP A 14 -14.23 -7.80 2.09
CA ASP A 14 -15.57 -8.23 1.68
C ASP A 14 -15.58 -8.69 0.21
N ILE A 15 -14.96 -7.91 -0.68
CA ILE A 15 -14.78 -8.31 -2.09
C ILE A 15 -14.01 -9.63 -2.17
N ALA A 16 -12.94 -9.80 -1.40
CA ALA A 16 -12.13 -11.02 -1.42
C ALA A 16 -12.90 -12.25 -0.90
N GLY A 17 -13.71 -12.08 0.14
CA GLY A 17 -14.53 -13.13 0.75
C GLY A 17 -15.61 -13.65 -0.20
N ALA A 18 -16.20 -12.75 -0.98
CA ALA A 18 -17.21 -13.08 -2.00
C ALA A 18 -16.64 -13.27 -3.41
N ALA A 19 -15.31 -13.30 -3.58
CA ALA A 19 -14.70 -13.20 -4.89
C ALA A 19 -14.98 -14.42 -5.79
N MET A 20 -15.64 -14.18 -6.92
CA MET A 20 -15.83 -15.15 -7.99
C MET A 20 -15.17 -14.66 -9.28
N GLY A 21 -13.93 -15.11 -9.50
CA GLY A 21 -13.17 -14.81 -10.72
C GLY A 21 -12.34 -13.53 -10.67
N GLU A 22 -11.65 -13.28 -11.78
CA GLU A 22 -10.56 -12.31 -11.87
C GLU A 22 -10.99 -10.85 -11.63
N VAL A 23 -12.19 -10.47 -12.06
CA VAL A 23 -12.71 -9.11 -11.84
C VAL A 23 -12.76 -8.77 -10.35
N ALA A 24 -13.22 -9.71 -9.51
CA ALA A 24 -13.24 -9.53 -8.06
C ALA A 24 -11.83 -9.50 -7.48
N TYR A 25 -10.92 -10.35 -7.98
CA TYR A 25 -9.52 -10.37 -7.54
C TYR A 25 -8.83 -9.02 -7.79
N ARG A 26 -8.95 -8.48 -9.00
CA ARG A 26 -8.41 -7.17 -9.37
C ARG A 26 -9.01 -6.05 -8.53
N SER A 27 -10.32 -6.08 -8.32
CA SER A 27 -11.02 -5.08 -7.50
C SER A 27 -10.53 -5.07 -6.05
N SER A 28 -10.35 -6.25 -5.44
CA SER A 28 -9.85 -6.37 -4.08
C SER A 28 -8.38 -5.94 -3.95
N ILE A 29 -7.52 -6.26 -4.93
CA ILE A 29 -6.13 -5.76 -5.00
C ILE A 29 -6.12 -4.23 -5.05
N SER A 30 -6.96 -3.63 -5.90
CA SER A 30 -7.01 -2.17 -6.05
C SER A 30 -7.42 -1.49 -4.73
N ARG A 31 -8.51 -1.95 -4.11
CA ARG A 31 -9.02 -1.37 -2.85
C ARG A 31 -8.09 -1.56 -1.66
N SER A 32 -7.52 -2.76 -1.51
CA SER A 32 -6.55 -3.03 -0.44
C SER A 32 -5.28 -2.18 -0.61
N TYR A 33 -4.79 -1.97 -1.84
CA TYR A 33 -3.68 -1.06 -2.08
C TYR A 33 -3.98 0.38 -1.65
N TYR A 34 -5.15 0.93 -1.99
CA TYR A 34 -5.48 2.30 -1.58
C TYR A 34 -5.60 2.44 -0.06
N ALA A 35 -6.16 1.43 0.63
CA ALA A 35 -6.14 1.37 2.09
C ALA A 35 -4.70 1.46 2.64
N ALA A 36 -3.81 0.61 2.15
CA ALA A 36 -2.40 0.60 2.55
C ALA A 36 -1.69 1.92 2.24
N TYR A 37 -1.96 2.51 1.07
CA TYR A 37 -1.39 3.79 0.66
C TYR A 37 -1.80 4.92 1.61
N HIS A 38 -3.10 5.03 1.92
CA HIS A 38 -3.61 6.10 2.79
C HIS A 38 -3.12 5.94 4.23
N ALA A 39 -3.07 4.71 4.75
CA ALA A 39 -2.50 4.44 6.08
C ALA A 39 -1.01 4.80 6.14
N ALA A 40 -0.21 4.33 5.18
CA ALA A 40 1.22 4.63 5.12
C ALA A 40 1.50 6.13 4.91
N TYR A 41 0.67 6.83 4.14
CA TYR A 41 0.78 8.27 3.94
C TYR A 41 0.48 9.04 5.22
N ALA A 42 -0.60 8.70 5.92
CA ALA A 42 -0.95 9.32 7.21
C ALA A 42 0.17 9.10 8.24
N TRP A 43 0.70 7.88 8.32
CA TRP A 43 1.84 7.57 9.20
C TRP A 43 3.10 8.37 8.84
N HIS A 44 3.47 8.42 7.54
CA HIS A 44 4.65 9.14 7.06
C HIS A 44 4.57 10.65 7.35
N THR A 45 3.41 11.26 7.12
CA THR A 45 3.18 12.69 7.34
C THR A 45 3.13 13.07 8.81
N ALA A 46 2.84 12.11 9.70
CA ALA A 46 2.87 12.30 11.16
C ALA A 46 4.29 12.20 11.76
N LEU A 47 5.31 11.81 10.99
CA LEU A 47 6.68 11.76 11.49
C LEU A 47 7.21 13.16 11.84
N PRO A 48 8.08 13.30 12.86
CA PRO A 48 8.71 14.58 13.18
C PRO A 48 9.47 15.20 11.98
N VAL A 49 10.07 14.33 11.17
CA VAL A 49 10.71 14.70 9.90
C VAL A 49 10.33 13.63 8.86
N PRO A 50 9.31 13.91 8.01
CA PRO A 50 8.93 13.00 6.94
C PRO A 50 10.09 12.76 5.96
N GLY A 51 10.14 11.56 5.38
CA GLY A 51 11.16 11.21 4.40
C GLY A 51 11.06 11.97 3.06
N SER A 52 12.15 11.99 2.30
CA SER A 52 12.28 12.72 1.03
C SER A 52 12.24 11.79 -0.19
N ALA A 53 11.69 12.24 -1.32
CA ALA A 53 11.63 11.43 -2.54
C ALA A 53 12.92 11.49 -3.40
N GLY A 54 13.94 12.23 -2.95
CA GLY A 54 15.10 12.59 -3.78
C GLY A 54 14.75 13.60 -4.88
N SER A 55 15.66 13.77 -5.84
CA SER A 55 15.53 14.75 -6.94
C SER A 55 14.76 14.24 -8.17
N ARG A 56 14.51 12.94 -8.26
CA ARG A 56 13.81 12.34 -9.41
C ARG A 56 12.31 12.55 -9.30
N ARG A 57 11.72 13.15 -10.34
CA ARG A 57 10.26 13.30 -10.46
C ARG A 57 9.62 11.93 -10.72
N THR A 58 8.65 11.55 -9.90
CA THR A 58 7.92 10.28 -9.97
C THR A 58 6.42 10.51 -9.78
N GLY A 59 5.58 9.51 -10.04
CA GLY A 59 4.15 9.57 -9.72
C GLY A 59 3.90 9.49 -8.21
N ARG A 60 2.77 10.02 -7.72
CA ARG A 60 2.44 10.13 -6.28
C ARG A 60 2.66 8.84 -5.47
N HIS A 61 2.31 7.69 -6.07
CA HIS A 61 2.46 6.38 -5.44
C HIS A 61 3.93 5.96 -5.25
N GLU A 62 4.74 6.18 -6.28
CA GLU A 62 6.18 5.91 -6.24
C GLU A 62 6.91 6.93 -5.37
N THR A 63 6.46 8.19 -5.39
CA THR A 63 6.97 9.25 -4.51
C THR A 63 6.86 8.85 -3.05
N LEU A 64 5.70 8.37 -2.58
CA LEU A 64 5.55 7.93 -1.19
C LEU A 64 6.46 6.73 -0.86
N VAL A 65 6.57 5.75 -1.75
CA VAL A 65 7.50 4.62 -1.58
C VAL A 65 8.94 5.12 -1.42
N ASN A 66 9.37 6.07 -2.25
CA ASN A 66 10.71 6.64 -2.19
C ASN A 66 10.95 7.43 -0.90
N GLN A 67 9.95 8.21 -0.46
CA GLN A 67 9.99 8.91 0.83
C GLN A 67 10.13 7.94 1.99
N LEU A 68 9.41 6.82 1.96
CA LEU A 68 9.51 5.79 3.01
C LEU A 68 10.88 5.08 3.00
N TYR A 69 11.52 4.93 1.83
CA TYR A 69 12.89 4.42 1.71
C TYR A 69 13.98 5.40 2.16
N GLN A 70 13.65 6.68 2.30
CA GLN A 70 14.57 7.73 2.72
C GLN A 70 14.00 8.49 3.93
N PRO A 71 13.92 7.84 5.11
CA PRO A 71 13.31 8.45 6.29
C PRO A 71 14.08 9.71 6.70
N GLY A 72 13.37 10.79 7.03
CA GLY A 72 14.00 12.03 7.50
C GLY A 72 14.49 11.94 8.95
N VAL A 73 14.00 10.96 9.70
CA VAL A 73 14.47 10.65 11.06
C VAL A 73 15.82 9.93 11.03
N LYS A 74 16.59 10.03 12.12
CA LYS A 74 17.88 9.34 12.25
C LYS A 74 17.68 7.82 12.38
N ARG A 75 18.69 7.04 11.99
CA ARG A 75 18.68 5.56 12.09
C ARG A 75 18.45 5.00 13.51
N SER A 76 18.80 5.76 14.54
CA SER A 76 18.54 5.41 15.95
C SER A 76 17.09 5.61 16.38
N HIS A 77 16.28 6.34 15.60
CA HIS A 77 14.87 6.56 15.89
C HIS A 77 14.06 5.30 15.53
N PHE A 78 13.12 4.90 16.40
CA PHE A 78 12.32 3.67 16.22
C PHE A 78 11.61 3.63 14.85
N ALA A 79 11.09 4.77 14.40
CA ALA A 79 10.37 4.89 13.13
C ALA A 79 11.23 4.68 11.87
N TYR A 80 12.57 4.74 11.97
CA TYR A 80 13.44 4.62 10.79
C TYR A 80 13.24 3.29 10.09
N TRP A 81 13.34 2.18 10.82
CA TRP A 81 13.21 0.84 10.25
C TRP A 81 11.78 0.48 9.89
N GLN A 82 10.81 1.05 10.61
CA GLN A 82 9.40 0.94 10.25
C GLN A 82 9.13 1.59 8.90
N SER A 83 9.68 2.78 8.63
CA SER A 83 9.58 3.44 7.33
C SER A 83 10.13 2.57 6.21
N ILE A 84 11.32 1.98 6.38
CA ILE A 84 11.92 1.06 5.40
C ILE A 84 11.06 -0.19 5.18
N ALA A 85 10.49 -0.75 6.24
CA ALA A 85 9.60 -1.91 6.15
C ALA A 85 8.33 -1.56 5.37
N LEU A 86 7.68 -0.43 5.70
CA LEU A 86 6.52 0.09 4.99
C LEU A 86 6.83 0.35 3.51
N ALA A 87 8.02 0.89 3.18
CA ALA A 87 8.43 1.12 1.79
C ALA A 87 8.44 -0.18 0.96
N ARG A 88 9.02 -1.25 1.53
CA ARG A 88 9.10 -2.57 0.88
C ARG A 88 7.71 -3.16 0.68
N MET A 89 6.90 -3.16 1.73
CA MET A 89 5.55 -3.71 1.71
C MET A 89 4.66 -2.93 0.73
N LEU A 90 4.68 -1.60 0.79
CA LEU A 90 3.85 -0.75 -0.06
C LEU A 90 4.27 -0.86 -1.54
N ASN A 91 5.57 -0.94 -1.84
CA ASN A 91 6.03 -1.12 -3.22
C ASN A 91 5.58 -2.47 -3.80
N ARG A 92 5.59 -3.55 -3.00
CA ARG A 92 5.05 -4.86 -3.43
C ARG A 92 3.59 -4.73 -3.86
N ASN A 93 2.74 -4.13 -3.02
CA ASN A 93 1.32 -3.95 -3.37
C ASN A 93 1.10 -2.97 -4.52
N ARG A 94 1.95 -1.95 -4.66
CA ARG A 94 1.90 -1.02 -5.81
C ARG A 94 2.08 -1.77 -7.13
N LEU A 95 3.01 -2.72 -7.18
CA LEU A 95 3.26 -3.53 -8.38
C LEU A 95 2.07 -4.47 -8.68
N LEU A 96 1.55 -5.16 -7.66
CA LEU A 96 0.34 -5.99 -7.81
C LEU A 96 -0.85 -5.16 -8.31
N ARG A 97 -1.02 -3.93 -7.79
CA ARG A 97 -2.08 -3.02 -8.23
C ARG A 97 -1.88 -2.53 -9.67
N VAL A 98 -0.64 -2.24 -10.09
CA VAL A 98 -0.35 -1.88 -11.49
C VAL A 98 -0.74 -3.01 -12.43
N GLU A 99 -0.39 -4.25 -12.09
CA GLU A 99 -0.81 -5.42 -12.87
C GLU A 99 -2.34 -5.58 -12.89
N ALA A 100 -2.98 -5.50 -11.73
CA ALA A 100 -4.42 -5.64 -11.58
C ALA A 100 -5.24 -4.56 -12.28
N ASP A 101 -4.78 -3.31 -12.28
CA ASP A 101 -5.55 -2.18 -12.83
C ASP A 101 -5.25 -1.92 -14.31
N TYR A 102 -4.04 -2.25 -14.80
CA TYR A 102 -3.61 -1.81 -16.14
C TYR A 102 -3.17 -2.92 -17.09
N TYR A 103 -2.78 -4.10 -16.60
CA TYR A 103 -2.37 -5.21 -17.47
C TYR A 103 -3.58 -6.11 -17.72
N VAL A 104 -4.43 -5.69 -18.66
CA VAL A 104 -5.66 -6.40 -19.04
C VAL A 104 -5.39 -7.76 -19.66
N ASP A 105 -4.25 -7.93 -20.33
CA ASP A 105 -3.84 -9.20 -20.96
C ASP A 105 -3.13 -10.15 -19.98
N ALA A 106 -2.78 -9.69 -18.78
CA ALA A 106 -2.22 -10.53 -17.73
C ALA A 106 -3.36 -11.30 -17.02
N VAL A 107 -3.06 -12.50 -16.51
CA VAL A 107 -4.00 -13.21 -15.64
C VAL A 107 -3.67 -12.89 -14.18
N VAL A 108 -4.66 -12.34 -13.47
CA VAL A 108 -4.57 -12.11 -12.03
C VAL A 108 -5.30 -13.22 -11.30
N GLU A 109 -4.53 -14.05 -10.60
CA GLU A 109 -5.05 -15.20 -9.86
C GLU A 109 -5.46 -14.85 -8.43
N ARG A 110 -6.28 -15.72 -7.82
CA ARG A 110 -6.71 -15.60 -6.42
C ARG A 110 -5.54 -15.45 -5.46
N GLY A 111 -4.42 -16.11 -5.72
CA GLY A 111 -3.21 -16.02 -4.90
C GLY A 111 -2.67 -14.58 -4.78
N LYS A 112 -2.63 -13.83 -5.88
CA LYS A 112 -2.18 -12.43 -5.89
C LYS A 112 -3.13 -11.52 -5.10
N MET A 113 -4.43 -11.77 -5.16
CA MET A 113 -5.41 -11.06 -4.34
C MET A 113 -5.18 -11.31 -2.85
N MET A 114 -5.03 -12.58 -2.45
CA MET A 114 -4.79 -12.93 -1.04
C MET A 114 -3.48 -12.32 -0.53
N GLU A 115 -2.44 -12.32 -1.35
CA GLU A 115 -1.16 -11.66 -1.07
C GLU A 115 -1.31 -10.14 -0.87
N ALA A 116 -1.97 -9.46 -1.79
CA ALA A 116 -2.19 -8.02 -1.72
C ALA A 116 -2.99 -7.63 -0.47
N LEU A 117 -4.05 -8.39 -0.17
CA LEU A 117 -4.91 -8.15 0.99
C LEU A 117 -4.17 -8.38 2.30
N ALA A 118 -3.45 -9.50 2.44
CA ALA A 118 -2.68 -9.81 3.65
C ALA A 118 -1.58 -8.77 3.90
N ASN A 119 -0.84 -8.38 2.86
CA ASN A 119 0.21 -7.37 2.98
C ASN A 119 -0.37 -5.96 3.24
N SER A 120 -1.53 -5.63 2.67
CA SER A 120 -2.21 -4.35 2.96
C SER A 120 -2.71 -4.29 4.40
N THR A 121 -3.27 -5.39 4.91
CA THR A 121 -3.69 -5.52 6.31
C THR A 121 -2.51 -5.27 7.24
N ALA A 122 -1.39 -5.95 6.97
CA ALA A 122 -0.15 -5.79 7.72
C ALA A 122 0.41 -4.35 7.68
N ILE A 123 0.24 -3.61 6.58
CA ILE A 123 0.61 -2.19 6.49
C ILE A 123 -0.32 -1.36 7.39
N VAL A 124 -1.63 -1.52 7.25
CA VAL A 124 -2.63 -0.73 8.00
C VAL A 124 -2.44 -0.92 9.50
N GLU A 125 -2.26 -2.15 9.98
CA GLU A 125 -1.99 -2.45 11.39
C GLU A 125 -0.71 -1.78 11.92
N ARG A 126 0.34 -1.67 11.10
CA ARG A 126 1.60 -1.00 11.48
C ARG A 126 1.49 0.52 11.48
N CYS A 127 0.49 1.09 10.82
CA CYS A 127 0.32 2.54 10.71
C CYS A 127 -0.62 3.12 11.79
N THR A 128 -1.30 2.27 12.54
CA THR A 128 -2.22 2.63 13.64
C THR A 128 -1.62 2.30 14.98
#